data_AF-A0A2V9Z4P9-F1
#
_entry.id   AF-A0A2V9Z4P9-F1
#
_cell.length_a   1.000
_cell.length_b   1.000
_cell.length_c   1.000
_cell.angle_alpha   90.00
_cell.angle_beta   90.00
_cell.angle_gamma   90.00
#
_symmetry.space_group_name_H-M   'P 1'
#
loop_
_entity.id
_entity.type
_entity.pdbx_description
1 polymer ?
#
loop_
_entity_poly.entity_id
_entity_poly.type
_entity_poly.pdbx_seq_one_letter_code
_entity_poly.pdbx_strand_id
1 'polypeptide(L)'
;VESEPVTTTSATVYRNGTSADLALNVKVEVEGTVDSSNVLVADVVSFHRNGGVELQSTVTAVDTMAGTLTVLGVPITVTSSTRLEDRSSAQVEMFSLSNVSVGDTVDVRGYESPAGSGKLVATRLDRQSPSTEVEVSGAFTAGMSPQFSVFGITVDASSATLRDAGGATVALADFLTQAVGHSVEVSGTLSGMIVTASEARIHTPDVND
;
A
#
# COMPACT_ATOMS: atom_id res chain seq x y z
N VAL A 1 -24.02 -8.03 -1.50
CA VAL A 1 -24.27 -7.96 -2.95
C VAL A 1 -24.32 -9.41 -3.41
N GLU A 2 -25.44 -9.87 -3.94
CA GLU A 2 -25.53 -11.23 -4.49
C GLU A 2 -24.49 -11.37 -5.60
N SER A 3 -23.75 -12.48 -5.63
CA SER A 3 -22.70 -12.73 -6.61
C SER A 3 -23.30 -12.92 -7.99
N GLU A 4 -23.47 -11.84 -8.76
CA GLU A 4 -23.75 -11.97 -10.19
C GLU A 4 -22.52 -12.58 -10.89
N PRO A 5 -22.70 -13.64 -11.69
CA PRO A 5 -21.60 -14.20 -12.46
C PRO A 5 -21.14 -13.19 -13.52
N VAL A 6 -19.84 -12.96 -13.55
CA VAL A 6 -19.17 -12.07 -14.52
C VAL A 6 -18.32 -12.90 -15.46
N THR A 7 -18.35 -12.59 -16.75
CA THR A 7 -17.42 -13.15 -17.75
C THR A 7 -16.67 -12.04 -18.50
N THR A 8 -15.51 -12.40 -19.06
CA THR A 8 -14.69 -11.50 -19.91
C THR A 8 -14.54 -12.12 -21.29
N THR A 9 -14.27 -11.29 -22.29
CA THR A 9 -14.07 -11.69 -23.68
C THR A 9 -12.78 -11.09 -24.22
N SER A 10 -12.41 -11.43 -25.46
CA SER A 10 -11.28 -10.77 -26.15
C SER A 10 -11.51 -9.28 -26.41
N ALA A 11 -12.75 -8.79 -26.30
CA ALA A 11 -13.09 -7.38 -26.44
C ALA A 11 -13.04 -6.60 -25.11
N THR A 12 -12.92 -7.29 -23.97
CA THR A 12 -12.88 -6.64 -22.66
C THR A 12 -11.64 -5.76 -22.53
N VAL A 13 -11.85 -4.49 -22.18
CA VAL A 13 -10.77 -3.53 -21.93
C VAL A 13 -10.41 -3.54 -20.45
N TYR A 14 -9.13 -3.74 -20.14
CA TYR A 14 -8.63 -3.66 -18.77
C TYR A 14 -8.05 -2.26 -18.51
N ARG A 15 -8.50 -1.61 -17.44
CA ARG A 15 -7.99 -0.31 -16.97
C ARG A 15 -7.25 -0.50 -15.65
N ASN A 16 -6.10 0.16 -15.51
CA ASN A 16 -5.25 0.08 -14.31
C ASN A 16 -4.72 -1.32 -13.99
N GLY A 17 -4.65 -2.20 -14.99
CA GLY A 17 -4.16 -3.57 -14.89
C GLY A 17 -4.41 -4.32 -16.18
N THR A 18 -4.24 -5.63 -16.12
CA THR A 18 -4.39 -6.59 -17.21
C THR A 18 -5.26 -7.76 -16.76
N SER A 19 -5.68 -8.63 -17.69
CA SER A 19 -6.39 -9.86 -17.33
C SER A 19 -5.60 -10.76 -16.38
N ALA A 20 -4.27 -10.70 -16.42
CA ALA A 20 -3.39 -11.46 -15.53
C ALA A 20 -3.42 -10.97 -14.08
N ASP A 21 -3.90 -9.75 -13.82
CA ASP A 21 -3.97 -9.15 -12.49
C ASP A 21 -5.28 -9.52 -11.75
N LEU A 22 -6.20 -10.23 -12.41
CA LEU A 22 -7.38 -10.79 -11.75
C LEU A 22 -6.96 -11.93 -10.81
N ALA A 23 -7.09 -11.68 -9.51
CA ALA A 23 -6.83 -12.65 -8.46
C ALA A 23 -7.88 -12.55 -7.33
N LEU A 24 -7.89 -13.54 -6.44
CA LEU A 24 -8.79 -13.52 -5.28
C LEU A 24 -8.53 -12.26 -4.42
N ASN A 25 -9.60 -11.60 -3.98
CA ASN A 25 -9.59 -10.36 -3.18
C ASN A 25 -9.08 -9.11 -3.92
N VAL A 26 -8.86 -9.15 -5.23
CA VAL A 26 -8.62 -7.94 -6.00
C VAL A 26 -9.94 -7.18 -6.18
N LYS A 27 -9.96 -5.92 -5.73
CA LYS A 27 -11.12 -5.06 -5.93
C LYS A 27 -11.13 -4.56 -7.37
N VAL A 28 -12.17 -4.94 -8.11
CA VAL A 28 -12.40 -4.47 -9.46
C VAL A 28 -13.80 -3.89 -9.56
N GLU A 29 -13.95 -2.91 -10.44
CA GLU A 29 -15.24 -2.48 -10.96
C GLU A 29 -15.38 -3.04 -12.36
N VAL A 30 -16.55 -3.62 -12.64
CA VAL A 30 -16.85 -4.24 -13.93
C VAL A 30 -18.04 -3.53 -14.53
N GLU A 31 -17.84 -2.95 -15.72
CA GLU A 31 -18.89 -2.38 -16.54
C GLU A 31 -19.11 -3.30 -17.74
N GLY A 32 -20.37 -3.52 -18.10
CA GLY A 32 -20.71 -4.41 -19.19
C GLY A 32 -22.21 -4.54 -19.42
N THR A 33 -22.58 -5.50 -20.26
CA THR A 33 -23.97 -5.80 -20.58
C THR A 33 -24.34 -7.17 -20.04
N VAL A 34 -25.49 -7.29 -19.39
CA VAL A 34 -26.02 -8.59 -18.93
C VAL A 34 -26.61 -9.34 -20.12
N ASP A 35 -26.21 -10.60 -20.28
CA ASP A 35 -26.71 -11.47 -21.35
C ASP A 35 -28.05 -12.16 -21.00
N SER A 36 -28.59 -12.93 -21.93
CA SER A 36 -29.84 -13.69 -21.73
C SER A 36 -29.76 -14.78 -20.66
N SER A 37 -28.55 -15.12 -20.20
CA SER A 37 -28.27 -16.09 -19.14
C SER A 37 -28.02 -15.42 -17.78
N ASN A 38 -28.25 -14.11 -17.68
CA ASN A 38 -28.03 -13.30 -16.48
C ASN A 38 -26.56 -13.29 -16.02
N VAL A 39 -25.64 -13.35 -16.99
CA VAL A 39 -24.19 -13.18 -16.80
C VAL A 39 -23.80 -11.79 -17.29
N LEU A 40 -23.06 -11.04 -16.47
CA LEU A 40 -22.49 -9.76 -16.89
C LEU A 40 -21.30 -10.02 -17.83
N VAL A 41 -21.45 -9.66 -19.11
CA VAL A 41 -20.37 -9.69 -20.11
C VAL A 41 -19.62 -8.37 -20.02
N ALA A 42 -18.39 -8.41 -19.49
CA ALA A 42 -17.59 -7.23 -19.22
C ALA A 42 -17.10 -6.54 -20.51
N ASP A 43 -17.49 -5.28 -20.70
CA ASP A 43 -16.88 -4.39 -21.69
C ASP A 43 -15.60 -3.76 -21.11
N VAL A 44 -15.62 -3.42 -19.82
CA VAL A 44 -14.48 -2.85 -19.09
C VAL A 44 -14.32 -3.53 -17.74
N VAL A 45 -13.08 -3.85 -17.38
CA VAL A 45 -12.68 -4.22 -16.02
C VAL A 45 -11.68 -3.17 -15.53
N SER A 46 -12.09 -2.39 -14.53
CA SER A 46 -11.28 -1.37 -13.88
C SER A 46 -10.75 -1.89 -12.56
N PHE A 47 -9.44 -2.05 -12.46
CA PHE A 47 -8.81 -2.35 -11.18
C PHE A 47 -8.90 -1.12 -10.29
N HIS A 48 -9.59 -1.26 -9.16
CA HIS A 48 -9.52 -0.26 -8.11
C HIS A 48 -8.13 -0.34 -7.51
N ARG A 49 -7.36 0.72 -7.67
CA ARG A 49 -6.11 0.90 -6.94
C ARG A 49 -6.52 1.06 -5.49
N ASN A 50 -6.44 -0.03 -4.71
CA ASN A 50 -6.54 0.05 -3.26
C ASN A 50 -5.59 1.16 -2.80
N GLY A 51 -6.02 1.94 -1.79
CA GLY A 51 -5.48 3.23 -1.37
C GLY A 51 -3.96 3.39 -1.49
N GLY A 52 -3.52 4.65 -1.65
CA GLY A 52 -2.10 4.99 -1.67
C GLY A 52 -1.34 4.30 -0.54
N VAL A 53 -0.23 3.67 -0.88
CA VAL A 53 0.68 3.07 0.09
C VAL A 53 1.73 4.10 0.45
N GLU A 54 2.03 4.23 1.74
CA GLU A 54 3.09 5.08 2.27
C GLU A 54 4.00 4.24 3.16
N LEU A 55 5.31 4.30 2.91
CA LEU A 55 6.33 3.59 3.65
C LEU A 55 7.43 4.57 4.04
N GLN A 56 7.61 4.80 5.33
CA GLN A 56 8.75 5.54 5.86
C GLN A 56 9.66 4.60 6.66
N SER A 57 10.87 4.35 6.17
CA SER A 57 11.90 3.61 6.92
C SER A 57 13.27 3.72 6.25
N THR A 58 14.23 2.96 6.74
CA THR A 58 15.58 2.86 6.18
C THR A 58 15.61 1.99 4.92
N VAL A 59 16.39 2.43 3.93
CA VAL A 59 16.66 1.67 2.70
C VAL A 59 17.56 0.49 3.01
N THR A 60 17.17 -0.72 2.60
CA THR A 60 17.94 -1.95 2.82
C THR A 60 18.61 -2.49 1.56
N ALA A 61 18.15 -2.07 0.38
CA ALA A 61 18.78 -2.35 -0.90
C ALA A 61 18.48 -1.23 -1.91
N VAL A 62 19.40 -0.99 -2.84
CA VAL A 62 19.21 -0.07 -3.97
C VAL A 62 19.90 -0.63 -5.20
N ASP A 63 19.21 -0.64 -6.34
CA ASP A 63 19.74 -0.94 -7.66
C ASP A 63 19.36 0.21 -8.59
N THR A 64 20.30 1.14 -8.77
CA THR A 64 20.10 2.33 -9.60
C THR A 64 19.98 2.00 -11.08
N MET A 65 20.51 0.85 -11.52
CA MET A 65 20.45 0.42 -12.92
C MET A 65 19.11 -0.24 -13.23
N ALA A 66 18.54 -0.99 -12.29
CA ALA A 66 17.19 -1.52 -12.36
C ALA A 66 16.11 -0.49 -12.00
N GLY A 67 16.49 0.65 -11.39
CA GLY A 67 15.54 1.66 -10.93
C GLY A 67 14.75 1.20 -9.71
N THR A 68 15.36 0.44 -8.80
CA THR A 68 14.67 -0.14 -7.64
C THR A 68 15.36 0.16 -6.31
N LEU A 69 14.58 0.15 -5.24
CA LEU A 69 15.05 0.14 -3.86
C LEU A 69 14.16 -0.77 -3.01
N THR A 70 14.64 -1.12 -1.81
CA THR A 70 13.88 -1.91 -0.85
C THR A 70 13.76 -1.17 0.47
N VAL A 71 12.54 -1.08 1.00
CA VAL A 71 12.21 -0.47 2.30
C VAL A 71 11.25 -1.42 3.02
N LEU A 72 11.50 -1.74 4.30
CA LEU A 72 10.68 -2.70 5.06
C LEU A 72 10.50 -4.08 4.38
N GLY A 73 11.46 -4.48 3.54
CA GLY A 73 11.38 -5.72 2.74
C GLY A 73 10.50 -5.63 1.50
N VAL A 74 9.84 -4.48 1.27
CA VAL A 74 9.04 -4.21 0.08
C VAL A 74 9.95 -3.77 -1.07
N PRO A 75 9.96 -4.47 -2.22
CA PRO A 75 10.63 -3.97 -3.42
C PRO A 75 9.82 -2.84 -4.06
N ILE A 76 10.51 -1.73 -4.31
CA ILE A 76 9.94 -0.48 -4.81
C ILE A 76 10.57 -0.17 -6.16
N THR A 77 9.73 0.05 -7.17
CA THR A 77 10.15 0.51 -8.49
C THR A 77 10.02 2.02 -8.58
N VAL A 78 11.10 2.68 -8.99
CA VAL A 78 11.18 4.10 -9.29
C VAL A 78 11.20 4.25 -10.80
N THR A 79 10.33 5.10 -11.34
CA THR A 79 10.22 5.34 -12.78
C THR A 79 10.47 6.82 -13.09
N SER A 80 10.46 7.18 -14.37
CA SER A 80 10.54 8.57 -14.79
C SER A 80 9.35 9.44 -14.32
N SER A 81 8.25 8.83 -13.86
CA SER A 81 7.10 9.54 -13.30
C SER A 81 7.17 9.69 -11.78
N THR A 82 8.13 9.07 -11.10
CA THR A 82 8.31 9.23 -9.66
C THR A 82 8.88 10.62 -9.38
N ARG A 83 8.24 11.37 -8.47
CA ARG A 83 8.77 12.63 -7.96
C ARG A 83 9.83 12.34 -6.89
N LEU A 84 11.05 12.83 -7.08
CA LEU A 84 12.14 12.64 -6.12
C LEU A 84 12.49 13.97 -5.46
N GLU A 85 12.61 13.99 -4.13
CA GLU A 85 13.10 15.14 -3.36
C GLU A 85 14.10 14.74 -2.29
N ASP A 86 15.04 15.63 -1.98
CA ASP A 86 15.86 15.52 -0.78
C ASP A 86 15.38 16.49 0.29
N ARG A 87 14.76 15.94 1.33
CA ARG A 87 14.29 16.65 2.53
C ARG A 87 15.21 16.43 3.73
N SER A 88 16.33 15.73 3.54
CA SER A 88 17.38 15.65 4.55
C SER A 88 18.11 16.99 4.70
N SER A 89 18.98 17.07 5.71
CA SER A 89 19.87 18.22 5.89
C SER A 89 20.86 18.44 4.74
N ALA A 90 21.05 17.45 3.84
CA ALA A 90 21.93 17.59 2.69
C ALA A 90 21.32 18.48 1.58
N GLN A 91 19.99 18.54 1.47
CA GLN A 91 19.24 19.40 0.54
C GLN A 91 19.78 19.37 -0.91
N VAL A 92 20.02 18.17 -1.44
CA VAL A 92 20.51 18.00 -2.82
C VAL A 92 19.44 18.49 -3.82
N GLU A 93 19.75 19.54 -4.59
CA GLU A 93 18.80 20.13 -5.55
C GLU A 93 18.48 19.19 -6.72
N MET A 94 19.50 18.61 -7.36
CA MET A 94 19.34 17.65 -8.46
C MET A 94 19.27 16.22 -7.90
N PHE A 95 18.26 15.97 -7.06
CA PHE A 95 18.11 14.68 -6.40
C PHE A 95 17.58 13.60 -7.34
N SER A 96 18.16 12.41 -7.24
CA SER A 96 17.84 11.24 -8.06
C SER A 96 18.09 9.96 -7.27
N LEU A 97 17.68 8.81 -7.81
CA LEU A 97 17.91 7.51 -7.17
C LEU A 97 19.40 7.21 -6.94
N SER A 98 20.32 7.74 -7.76
CA SER A 98 21.77 7.57 -7.54
C SER A 98 22.29 8.30 -6.31
N ASN A 99 21.50 9.18 -5.70
CA ASN A 99 21.83 9.84 -4.44
C ASN A 99 21.33 9.07 -3.22
N VAL A 100 20.51 8.03 -3.41
CA VAL A 100 19.98 7.18 -2.34
C VAL A 100 20.95 6.04 -2.08
N SER A 101 21.29 5.82 -0.81
CA SER A 101 22.15 4.73 -0.36
C SER A 101 21.44 3.83 0.66
N VAL A 102 21.93 2.60 0.81
CA VAL A 102 21.52 1.73 1.92
C VAL A 102 21.81 2.45 3.24
N GLY A 103 20.82 2.47 4.13
CA GLY A 103 20.85 3.19 5.41
C GLY A 103 20.21 4.59 5.38
N ASP A 104 19.92 5.16 4.20
CA ASP A 104 19.15 6.40 4.12
C ASP A 104 17.72 6.17 4.63
N THR A 105 17.17 7.13 5.38
CA THR A 105 15.73 7.15 5.69
C THR A 105 14.99 7.78 4.52
N VAL A 106 13.96 7.11 4.03
CA VAL A 106 13.11 7.59 2.94
C VAL A 106 11.64 7.50 3.33
N ASP A 107 10.83 8.42 2.80
CA ASP A 107 9.37 8.34 2.72
C ASP A 107 9.01 8.04 1.26
N VAL A 108 8.37 6.91 1.03
CA VAL A 108 7.92 6.48 -0.29
C VAL A 108 6.41 6.39 -0.33
N ARG A 109 5.80 7.10 -1.28
CA ARG A 109 4.38 6.98 -1.60
C ARG A 109 4.20 6.35 -2.96
N GLY A 110 3.19 5.51 -3.11
CA GLY A 110 2.95 4.80 -4.37
C GLY A 110 1.69 3.98 -4.38
N TYR A 111 1.64 3.06 -5.33
CA TYR A 111 0.56 2.09 -5.46
C TYR A 111 1.13 0.71 -5.76
N GLU A 112 0.40 -0.31 -5.31
CA GLU A 112 0.77 -1.70 -5.55
C GLU A 112 0.64 -2.06 -7.03
N SER A 113 1.64 -2.72 -7.61
CA SER A 113 1.54 -3.22 -8.98
C SER A 113 2.46 -4.42 -9.23
N PRO A 114 1.90 -5.57 -9.68
CA PRO A 114 0.48 -5.90 -9.76
C PRO A 114 -0.24 -5.87 -8.40
N ALA A 115 -1.57 -5.81 -8.42
CA ALA A 115 -2.36 -5.90 -7.18
C ALA A 115 -2.09 -7.22 -6.43
N GLY A 116 -1.94 -7.17 -5.11
CA GLY A 116 -1.62 -8.32 -4.26
C GLY A 116 -0.18 -8.86 -4.40
N SER A 117 0.71 -8.18 -5.12
CA SER A 117 2.08 -8.63 -5.33
C SER A 117 3.04 -8.30 -4.18
N GLY A 118 2.65 -7.41 -3.26
CA GLY A 118 3.54 -6.83 -2.25
C GLY A 118 4.64 -5.96 -2.85
N LYS A 119 4.52 -5.54 -4.12
CA LYS A 119 5.49 -4.68 -4.81
C LYS A 119 4.90 -3.29 -5.01
N LEU A 120 5.72 -2.28 -4.83
CA LEU A 120 5.31 -0.89 -4.92
C LEU A 120 5.87 -0.21 -6.17
N VAL A 121 5.04 0.54 -6.89
CA VAL A 121 5.51 1.53 -7.87
C VAL A 121 5.39 2.91 -7.23
N ALA A 122 6.54 3.58 -7.08
CA ALA A 122 6.60 4.86 -6.39
C ALA A 122 6.04 6.00 -7.27
N THR A 123 5.13 6.80 -6.71
CA THR A 123 4.75 8.11 -7.25
C THR A 123 5.60 9.21 -6.64
N ARG A 124 6.14 8.98 -5.43
CA ARG A 124 7.03 9.91 -4.73
C ARG A 124 8.07 9.16 -3.89
N LEU A 125 9.28 9.69 -3.86
CA LEU A 125 10.37 9.25 -2.99
C LEU A 125 11.07 10.48 -2.42
N ASP A 126 10.92 10.70 -1.12
CA ASP A 126 11.59 11.77 -0.40
C ASP A 126 12.68 11.17 0.49
N ARG A 127 13.94 11.58 0.34
CA ARG A 127 14.96 11.27 1.34
C ARG A 127 14.78 12.18 2.55
N GLN A 128 14.69 11.59 3.74
CA GLN A 128 14.48 12.29 5.01
C GLN A 128 15.78 12.39 5.80
N SER A 129 15.76 13.19 6.86
CA SER A 129 16.82 13.12 7.88
C SER A 129 16.80 11.74 8.57
N PRO A 130 17.94 11.20 9.01
CA PRO A 130 17.99 9.90 9.66
C PRO A 130 17.02 9.80 10.85
N SER A 131 16.20 8.76 10.85
CA SER A 131 15.23 8.47 11.92
C SER A 131 15.11 6.97 12.14
N THR A 132 14.77 6.59 13.38
CA THR A 132 14.37 5.22 13.74
C THR A 132 12.86 5.01 13.69
N GLU A 133 12.10 6.09 13.50
CA GLU A 133 10.66 6.06 13.34
C GLU A 133 10.29 5.38 12.03
N VAL A 134 9.27 4.53 12.10
CA VAL A 134 8.69 3.85 10.96
C VAL A 134 7.24 4.26 10.82
N GLU A 135 6.84 4.54 9.59
CA GLU A 135 5.46 4.74 9.20
C GLU A 135 5.08 3.76 8.10
N VAL A 136 3.91 3.13 8.24
CA VAL A 136 3.33 2.24 7.25
C VAL A 136 1.87 2.58 7.09
N SER A 137 1.47 2.98 5.88
CA SER A 137 0.08 3.17 5.51
C SER A 137 -0.28 2.29 4.32
N GLY A 138 -1.41 1.60 4.39
CA GLY A 138 -1.89 0.76 3.30
C GLY A 138 -3.02 -0.17 3.72
N ALA A 139 -3.33 -1.14 2.87
CA ALA A 139 -4.42 -2.08 3.10
C ALA A 139 -4.18 -2.92 4.36
N PHE A 140 -5.18 -2.97 5.25
CA PHE A 140 -5.16 -3.81 6.43
C PHE A 140 -5.45 -5.28 6.09
N THR A 141 -4.75 -6.19 6.76
CA THR A 141 -5.04 -7.62 6.76
C THR A 141 -5.00 -8.14 8.20
N ALA A 142 -6.08 -8.82 8.62
CA ALA A 142 -6.18 -9.39 9.96
C ALA A 142 -5.12 -10.48 10.17
N GLY A 143 -4.50 -10.49 11.35
CA GLY A 143 -3.54 -11.51 11.78
C GLY A 143 -3.97 -12.20 13.08
N MET A 144 -3.03 -12.88 13.72
CA MET A 144 -3.23 -13.45 15.06
C MET A 144 -2.99 -12.37 16.11
N SER A 145 -4.02 -12.01 16.88
CA SER A 145 -3.90 -11.03 17.97
C SER A 145 -2.70 -11.33 18.90
N PRO A 146 -1.85 -10.34 19.23
CA PRO A 146 -2.04 -8.91 18.99
C PRO A 146 -1.49 -8.38 17.65
N GLN A 147 -1.15 -9.25 16.71
CA GLN A 147 -0.55 -8.90 15.43
C GLN A 147 -1.58 -8.80 14.29
N PHE A 148 -1.26 -7.93 13.34
CA PHE A 148 -1.92 -7.83 12.03
C PHE A 148 -0.88 -7.44 10.97
N SER A 149 -1.29 -7.25 9.72
CA SER A 149 -0.42 -6.67 8.71
C SER A 149 -1.03 -5.50 7.99
N VAL A 150 -0.17 -4.58 7.54
CA VAL A 150 -0.50 -3.44 6.69
C VAL A 150 0.40 -3.52 5.47
N PHE A 151 -0.20 -3.63 4.29
CA PHE A 151 0.54 -3.85 3.05
C PHE A 151 1.54 -5.03 3.12
N GLY A 152 1.13 -6.12 3.79
CA GLY A 152 1.97 -7.31 3.99
C GLY A 152 3.06 -7.17 5.07
N ILE A 153 3.29 -5.98 5.63
CA ILE A 153 4.24 -5.74 6.71
C ILE A 153 3.61 -6.15 8.04
N THR A 154 4.28 -7.01 8.79
CA THR A 154 3.80 -7.47 10.10
C THR A 154 3.91 -6.38 11.15
N VAL A 155 2.81 -6.13 11.85
CA VAL A 155 2.68 -5.14 12.92
C VAL A 155 2.37 -5.86 14.22
N ASP A 156 3.13 -5.55 15.27
CA ASP A 156 2.83 -5.91 16.65
C ASP A 156 2.18 -4.71 17.36
N ALA A 157 0.91 -4.85 17.72
CA ALA A 157 0.12 -3.82 18.37
C ALA A 157 0.00 -3.99 19.90
N SER A 158 0.85 -4.82 20.51
CA SER A 158 0.80 -5.11 21.96
C SER A 158 0.82 -3.87 22.85
N SER A 159 1.44 -2.78 22.40
CA SER A 159 1.58 -1.51 23.13
C SER A 159 0.98 -0.31 22.40
N ALA A 160 0.27 -0.54 21.29
CA ALA A 160 -0.18 0.54 20.42
C ALA A 160 -1.39 1.29 20.99
N THR A 161 -1.44 2.60 20.80
CA THR A 161 -2.70 3.35 20.86
C THR A 161 -3.47 3.10 19.57
N LEU A 162 -4.68 2.56 19.67
CA LEU A 162 -5.47 2.19 18.49
C LEU A 162 -6.62 3.18 18.30
N ARG A 163 -6.77 3.72 17.10
CA ARG A 163 -7.81 4.69 16.74
C ARG A 163 -8.71 4.19 15.62
N ASP A 164 -10.01 4.38 15.80
CA ASP A 164 -10.97 4.21 14.72
C ASP A 164 -10.89 5.35 13.69
N ALA A 165 -11.73 5.28 12.65
CA ALA A 165 -11.81 6.30 11.61
C ALA A 165 -12.33 7.67 12.11
N GLY A 166 -13.04 7.69 13.24
CA GLY A 166 -13.45 8.92 13.92
C GLY A 166 -12.35 9.51 14.81
N GLY A 167 -11.21 8.82 14.95
CA GLY A 167 -10.10 9.20 15.81
C GLY A 167 -10.27 8.81 17.27
N ALA A 168 -11.34 8.10 17.65
CA ALA A 168 -11.56 7.65 19.01
C ALA A 168 -10.64 6.47 19.33
N THR A 169 -10.14 6.42 20.58
CA THR A 169 -9.35 5.29 21.05
C THR A 169 -10.25 4.08 21.27
N VAL A 170 -9.88 2.95 20.68
CA VAL A 170 -10.65 1.69 20.71
C VAL A 170 -9.80 0.54 21.26
N ALA A 171 -10.46 -0.52 21.73
CA ALA A 171 -9.77 -1.75 22.11
C ALA A 171 -9.28 -2.51 20.86
N LEU A 172 -8.26 -3.36 21.01
CA LEU A 172 -7.69 -4.12 19.89
C LEU A 172 -8.71 -5.01 19.17
N ALA A 173 -9.62 -5.64 19.89
CA ALA A 173 -10.67 -6.47 19.28
C ALA A 173 -11.59 -5.65 18.36
N ASP A 174 -11.95 -4.44 18.80
CA ASP A 174 -12.79 -3.53 18.01
C ASP A 174 -12.02 -2.99 16.80
N PHE A 175 -10.76 -2.59 17.01
CA PHE A 175 -9.88 -2.13 15.93
C PHE A 175 -9.74 -3.19 14.83
N LEU A 176 -9.40 -4.44 15.18
CA LEU A 176 -9.20 -5.53 14.21
C LEU A 176 -10.48 -5.84 13.43
N THR A 177 -11.65 -5.66 14.04
CA THR A 177 -12.94 -5.85 13.38
C THR A 177 -13.26 -4.70 12.43
N GLN A 178 -13.07 -3.46 12.90
CA GLN A 178 -13.39 -2.25 12.14
C GLN A 178 -12.39 -1.98 11.00
N ALA A 179 -11.15 -2.44 11.11
CA ALA A 179 -10.12 -2.20 10.10
C ALA A 179 -10.30 -3.05 8.83
N VAL A 180 -11.15 -4.09 8.86
CA VAL A 180 -11.38 -4.95 7.70
C VAL A 180 -11.95 -4.15 6.54
N GLY A 181 -11.26 -4.20 5.39
CA GLY A 181 -11.66 -3.48 4.18
C GLY A 181 -11.22 -2.01 4.15
N HIS A 182 -10.51 -1.54 5.18
CA HIS A 182 -9.99 -0.18 5.27
C HIS A 182 -8.46 -0.14 5.10
N SER A 183 -7.95 1.08 4.88
CA SER A 183 -6.52 1.33 5.03
C SER A 183 -6.21 1.64 6.49
N VAL A 184 -5.03 1.25 6.94
CA VAL A 184 -4.54 1.54 8.29
C VAL A 184 -3.19 2.23 8.16
N GLU A 185 -3.01 3.29 8.93
CA GLU A 185 -1.73 3.96 9.14
C GLU A 185 -1.16 3.49 10.48
N VAL A 186 0.13 3.18 10.51
CA VAL A 186 0.86 2.68 11.68
C VAL A 186 2.14 3.48 11.82
N SER A 187 2.36 4.03 13.02
CA SER A 187 3.64 4.62 13.42
C SER A 187 4.27 3.76 14.51
N GLY A 188 5.60 3.64 14.50
CA GLY A 188 6.31 2.85 15.49
C GLY A 188 7.81 2.73 15.22
N THR A 189 8.37 1.58 15.61
CA THR A 189 9.79 1.26 15.41
C THR A 189 9.94 -0.14 14.81
N LEU A 190 11.00 -0.35 14.04
CA LEU A 190 11.31 -1.65 13.45
C LEU A 190 12.18 -2.49 14.39
N SER A 191 11.76 -3.70 14.69
CA SER A 191 12.56 -4.72 15.37
C SER A 191 12.65 -5.97 14.50
N GLY A 192 13.80 -6.15 13.85
CA GLY A 192 13.96 -7.17 12.80
C GLY A 192 13.09 -6.84 11.59
N MET A 193 12.04 -7.63 11.35
CA MET A 193 11.05 -7.41 10.28
C MET A 193 9.65 -7.08 10.80
N ILE A 194 9.51 -6.85 12.12
CA ILE A 194 8.23 -6.55 12.75
C ILE A 194 8.22 -5.08 13.16
N VAL A 195 7.17 -4.37 12.78
CA VAL A 195 6.91 -3.01 13.26
C VAL A 195 6.22 -3.10 14.61
N THR A 196 6.92 -2.71 15.68
CA THR A 196 6.30 -2.51 16.99
C THR A 196 5.59 -1.17 16.97
N ALA A 197 4.26 -1.20 16.91
CA ALA A 197 3.44 0.00 16.78
C ALA A 197 3.34 0.77 18.09
N SER A 198 3.54 2.08 18.02
CA SER A 198 3.15 3.03 19.06
C SER A 198 1.73 3.56 18.85
N GLU A 199 1.32 3.71 17.59
CA GLU A 199 -0.04 4.11 17.21
C GLU A 199 -0.46 3.39 15.93
N ALA A 200 -1.75 3.05 15.83
CA ALA A 200 -2.37 2.64 14.58
C ALA A 200 -3.75 3.28 14.44
N ARG A 201 -4.06 3.79 13.24
CA ARG A 201 -5.32 4.48 12.94
C ARG A 201 -5.97 3.89 11.69
N ILE A 202 -7.27 3.64 11.76
CA ILE A 202 -8.08 3.29 10.59
C ILE A 202 -8.34 4.55 9.76
N HIS A 203 -8.05 4.49 8.47
CA HIS A 203 -8.47 5.47 7.48
C HIS A 203 -9.65 4.92 6.68
N THR A 204 -10.75 5.66 6.67
CA THR A 204 -11.74 5.53 5.60
C THR A 204 -11.15 6.18 4.36
N PRO A 205 -11.14 5.50 3.19
CA PRO A 205 -10.78 6.19 1.96
C PRO A 205 -11.68 7.42 1.85
N ASP A 206 -11.09 8.58 1.55
CA ASP A 206 -11.86 9.75 1.16
C ASP A 206 -12.78 9.30 0.03
N VAL A 207 -14.09 9.38 0.27
CA VAL A 207 -15.09 9.30 -0.79
C VAL A 207 -14.97 10.63 -1.54
N ASN A 208 -13.90 10.80 -2.30
CA ASN A 208 -13.77 11.94 -3.19
C ASN A 208 -14.63 11.64 -4.41
N ASP A 209 -15.73 12.39 -4.46
CA ASP A 209 -16.70 12.63 -5.55
C ASP A 209 -16.22 12.33 -6.98
#